data_AF-A0A958B227-F1
#
_entry.id   AF-A0A958B227-F1
#
_cell.length_a   1.000
_cell.length_b   1.000
_cell.length_c   1.000
_cell.angle_alpha   90.00
_cell.angle_beta   90.00
_cell.angle_gamma   90.00
#
_symmetry.space_group_name_H-M   'P 1'
#
loop_
_entity.id
_entity.type
_entity.pdbx_description
1 polymer ?
#
loop_
_entity_poly.entity_id
_entity_poly.type
_entity_poly.pdbx_seq_one_letter_code
_entity_poly.pdbx_strand_id
1 'polypeptide(L)' 'MKIGIKIVTFFVFPFLIVGCTPRNMSVSVVDKTIGDGKTVEDGDIAVIDYNGLLPSGRTFDNTDARGPFCFVVGT' A
#
# COMPACT_ATOMS: atom_id res chain seq x y z
N MET A 1 -4.24 -31.56 -51.91
CA MET A 1 -2.87 -32.08 -51.73
C MET A 1 -1.85 -31.09 -52.29
N LYS A 2 -1.27 -30.26 -51.43
CA LYS A 2 0.13 -29.78 -51.41
C LYS A 2 0.22 -28.70 -50.33
N ILE A 3 0.81 -29.13 -49.22
CA ILE A 3 1.19 -28.34 -48.04
C ILE A 3 2.29 -27.34 -48.47
N GLY A 4 2.22 -26.12 -47.96
CA GLY A 4 3.24 -25.09 -48.15
C GLY A 4 3.27 -24.11 -46.99
N ILE A 5 3.53 -24.62 -45.78
CA ILE A 5 3.79 -23.81 -44.58
C ILE A 5 5.09 -23.05 -44.82
N LYS A 6 5.00 -21.75 -45.12
CA LYS A 6 6.16 -20.87 -45.02
C LYS A 6 6.35 -20.51 -43.56
N ILE A 7 7.22 -21.26 -42.89
CA ILE A 7 7.75 -20.96 -41.57
C ILE A 7 8.45 -19.60 -41.69
N VAL A 8 7.75 -18.54 -41.31
CA VAL A 8 8.37 -17.24 -41.07
C VAL A 8 9.01 -17.35 -39.69
N THR A 9 10.31 -17.61 -39.67
CA THR A 9 11.13 -17.59 -38.46
C THR A 9 11.06 -16.19 -37.86
N PHE A 10 10.17 -15.98 -36.89
CA PHE A 10 10.20 -14.82 -36.03
C PHE A 10 11.43 -14.95 -35.12
N PHE A 11 12.43 -14.11 -35.36
CA PHE A 11 13.51 -13.89 -34.41
C PHE A 11 12.90 -13.33 -33.13
N VAL A 12 12.71 -14.19 -32.13
CA VAL A 12 12.34 -13.77 -30.78
C VAL A 12 13.59 -13.15 -30.16
N PHE A 13 13.79 -11.85 -30.41
CA PHE A 13 14.70 -11.05 -29.61
C PHE A 13 14.19 -11.11 -28.16
N PRO A 14 14.98 -11.58 -27.19
CA PRO A 14 14.58 -11.50 -25.79
C PRO A 14 14.75 -10.05 -25.37
N PHE A 15 13.77 -9.21 -25.70
CA PHE A 15 13.59 -7.96 -24.99
C PHE A 15 13.15 -8.37 -23.60
N LEU A 16 14.09 -8.37 -22.67
CA LEU A 16 13.83 -8.48 -21.25
C LEU A 16 13.05 -7.22 -20.86
N ILE A 17 11.73 -7.23 -21.08
CA ILE A 17 10.84 -6.22 -20.52
C ILE A 17 10.79 -6.52 -19.02
N VAL A 18 11.70 -5.90 -18.27
CA VAL A 18 11.56 -5.74 -16.83
C VAL A 18 10.42 -4.75 -16.62
N GLY A 19 9.19 -5.27 -16.73
CA GLY A 19 8.01 -4.53 -16.33
C GLY A 19 8.06 -4.38 -14.83
N CYS A 20 8.39 -3.18 -14.34
CA CYS A 20 8.00 -2.80 -12.99
C CYS A 20 6.46 -2.71 -13.03
N THR A 21 5.79 -3.81 -12.71
CA THR A 21 4.33 -3.79 -12.55
C THR A 21 4.00 -2.78 -11.47
N PRO A 22 3.13 -1.79 -11.72
CA PRO A 22 2.71 -0.86 -10.69
C PRO A 22 2.13 -1.67 -9.53
N ARG A 23 2.79 -1.60 -8.38
CA ARG A 23 2.29 -2.22 -7.16
C ARG A 23 1.08 -1.38 -6.77
N ASN A 24 -0.12 -1.92 -6.92
CA ASN A 24 -1.29 -1.36 -6.28
C ASN A 24 -1.02 -1.38 -4.78
N MET A 25 -0.62 -0.24 -4.21
CA MET A 25 -0.46 -0.09 -2.77
C MET A 25 -1.85 0.03 -2.19
N SER A 26 -2.43 -1.11 -1.82
CA SER A 26 -3.69 -1.16 -1.07
C SER A 26 -3.39 -0.99 0.41
N VAL A 27 -4.09 -0.06 1.06
CA VAL A 27 -4.15 0.02 2.52
C VAL A 27 -5.12 -1.06 3.01
N SER A 28 -4.72 -1.82 4.03
CA SER A 28 -5.59 -2.76 4.73
C SER A 28 -5.88 -2.23 6.12
N VAL A 29 -7.14 -2.24 6.53
CA VAL A 29 -7.60 -1.75 7.83
C VAL A 29 -8.33 -2.88 8.56
N VAL A 30 -8.08 -3.00 9.86
CA VAL A 30 -8.79 -3.94 10.75
C VAL A 30 -9.12 -3.22 12.05
N ASP A 31 -10.40 -3.15 12.38
CA ASP A 31 -10.86 -2.59 13.65
C ASP A 31 -10.66 -3.61 14.77
N LYS A 32 -9.68 -3.36 15.65
CA LYS A 32 -9.46 -4.21 16.84
C LYS A 32 -10.56 -4.01 17.89
N THR A 33 -11.04 -2.77 17.99
CA THR A 33 -12.14 -2.36 18.86
C THR A 33 -12.91 -1.25 18.14
N ILE A 34 -14.22 -1.39 18.02
CA ILE A 34 -15.08 -0.37 17.39
C ILE A 34 -15.46 0.67 18.45
N GLY A 35 -15.16 1.93 18.19
CA GLY A 35 -15.60 3.05 19.03
C GLY A 35 -17.07 3.42 18.77
N ASP A 36 -17.71 4.05 19.75
CA ASP A 36 -19.10 4.52 19.71
C ASP A 36 -19.23 6.05 19.55
N GLY A 37 -18.09 6.74 19.40
CA GLY A 37 -18.03 8.19 19.20
C GLY A 37 -18.38 8.65 17.78
N LYS A 38 -18.29 9.97 17.56
CA LYS A 38 -18.46 10.59 16.24
C LYS A 38 -17.45 9.98 15.26
N THR A 39 -17.91 9.65 14.04
CA THR A 39 -17.01 9.34 12.93
C THR A 39 -16.14 10.55 12.60
N VAL A 40 -14.84 10.31 12.39
CA VAL A 40 -13.88 11.34 12.01
C VAL A 40 -14.12 11.79 10.57
N GLU A 41 -14.12 13.10 10.33
CA GLU A 41 -14.35 13.73 9.03
C GLU A 41 -13.14 14.57 8.60
N ASP A 42 -13.05 14.87 7.30
CA ASP A 42 -12.01 15.77 6.78
C ASP A 42 -12.11 17.15 7.45
N GLY A 43 -10.96 17.67 7.90
CA GLY A 43 -10.85 18.92 8.65
C GLY A 43 -11.00 18.76 10.16
N ASP A 44 -11.40 17.60 10.68
CA ASP A 44 -11.40 17.36 12.14
C ASP A 44 -9.96 17.38 12.68
N ILE A 45 -9.82 17.80 13.95
CA ILE A 45 -8.57 17.63 14.70
C ILE A 45 -8.61 16.27 15.39
N ALA A 46 -7.76 15.35 14.96
CA ALA A 46 -7.58 14.05 15.58
C ALA A 46 -6.47 14.10 16.64
N VAL A 47 -6.72 13.48 17.80
CA VAL A 47 -5.73 13.25 18.85
C VAL A 47 -5.62 11.73 19.05
N ILE A 48 -4.45 11.16 18.77
CA ILE A 48 -4.27 9.70 18.71
C ILE A 48 -3.05 9.22 19.49
N ASP A 49 -3.16 7.99 20.00
CA ASP A 49 -2.02 7.15 20.32
C ASP A 49 -1.74 6.17 19.18
N TYR A 50 -0.47 5.97 18.84
CA TYR A 50 -0.08 5.06 17.76
C TYR A 50 1.26 4.37 18.03
N ASN A 51 1.44 3.23 17.36
CA ASN A 51 2.73 2.53 17.26
C ASN A 51 2.97 2.12 15.81
N GLY A 52 3.95 2.77 15.17
CA GLY A 52 4.35 2.54 13.79
C GLY A 52 5.36 1.41 13.69
N LEU A 53 5.03 0.37 12.92
CA LEU A 53 5.84 -0.84 12.76
C LEU A 53 6.33 -1.00 11.31
N LEU A 54 7.56 -1.43 11.14
CA LEU A 54 8.05 -1.98 9.86
C LEU A 54 7.45 -3.37 9.62
N PRO A 55 7.48 -3.90 8.38
CA PRO A 55 7.02 -5.28 8.10
C PRO A 55 7.73 -6.36 8.92
N SER A 56 8.93 -6.08 9.43
CA SER A 56 9.66 -6.96 10.34
C SER A 56 9.14 -6.95 11.78
N GLY A 57 8.16 -6.10 12.12
CA GLY A 57 7.62 -5.92 13.45
C GLY A 57 8.43 -4.98 14.35
N ARG A 58 9.51 -4.37 13.85
CA ARG A 58 10.25 -3.35 14.61
C ARG A 58 9.50 -2.03 14.62
N THR A 59 9.31 -1.45 15.81
CA THR A 59 8.83 -0.07 15.96
C THR A 59 9.85 0.90 15.38
N PHE A 60 9.37 1.83 14.55
CA PHE A 60 10.16 2.97 14.10
C PHE A 60 9.71 4.28 14.73
N ASP A 61 8.46 4.34 15.22
CA ASP A 61 7.93 5.51 15.94
C ASP A 61 6.72 5.15 16.82
N ASN A 62 6.52 5.85 17.95
CA ASN A 62 5.35 5.67 18.84
C ASN A 62 5.01 6.93 19.66
N THR A 63 3.85 6.93 20.32
CA THR A 63 3.43 8.00 21.24
C THR A 63 3.77 7.74 22.70
N ASP A 64 4.17 6.51 23.08
CA ASP A 64 4.38 6.09 24.48
C ASP A 64 5.26 7.07 25.29
N ALA A 65 6.35 7.59 24.71
CA ALA A 65 7.28 8.48 25.40
C ALA A 65 6.98 9.99 25.21
N ARG A 66 6.19 10.35 24.20
CA ARG A 66 5.95 11.76 23.80
C ARG A 66 4.54 12.25 24.12
N GLY A 67 3.64 11.34 24.45
CA GLY A 67 2.22 11.59 24.56
C GLY A 67 1.51 11.62 23.20
N PRO A 68 0.19 11.88 23.20
CA PRO A 68 -0.64 11.78 22.01
C PRO A 68 -0.23 12.75 20.90
N PHE A 69 -0.41 12.30 19.66
CA PHE A 69 -0.16 13.11 18.48
C PHE A 69 -1.45 13.80 18.02
N CYS A 70 -1.34 15.08 17.68
CA CYS A 70 -2.47 15.94 17.30
C CYS A 70 -2.26 16.50 15.88
N PHE A 71 -3.24 16.33 15.00
CA PHE A 71 -3.17 16.81 13.60
C PHE A 71 -4.56 17.01 12.99
N VAL A 72 -4.63 17.74 11.87
CA VAL A 72 -5.87 17.92 11.08
C VAL A 72 -5.98 16.78 10.06
N VAL A 73 -7.15 16.16 9.97
CA VAL A 73 -7.41 15.03 9.07
C VAL A 73 -7.71 15.50 7.65
N GLY A 74 -7.20 14.78 6.64
CA GLY A 74 -7.55 15.02 5.23
C GLY A 74 -6.88 16.21 4.55
N THR A 75 -5.87 16.83 5.19
CA THR A 75 -5.11 17.97 4.62
C THR A 75 -4.01 17.54 3.67
#